data_AF-A0A972B680-F1
#
_entry.id   AF-A0A972B680-F1
#
_cell.length_a   1.000
_cell.length_b   1.000
_cell.length_c   1.000
_cell.angle_alpha   90.00
_cell.angle_beta   90.00
_cell.angle_gamma   90.00
#
_symmetry.space_group_name_H-M   'P 1'
#
loop_
_entity.id
_entity.type
_entity.pdbx_description
1 polymer ?
#
loop_
_entity_poly.entity_id
_entity_poly.type
_entity_poly.pdbx_seq_one_letter_code
_entity_poly.pdbx_strand_id
1 'polypeptide(L)'
;MSRLYFGKISFKRKEQLDESFYGAGEKGSPWYGGIEPGDYVFPIYNGKVDRLWKVREYGKKIIFGQEETAVLFDVVKKYEKPFHLSYVTRYPYFEMNLDLLNKTSKSVYKQGFIPILCNEMCPDPVLIDFNKTRKVYITTNKVQQRYQDGDVRILLDGIEHMAIQDIQVYNQGEFHRYEVLWQLYKQKNELNKYTIRELLDWARKDNAPKKEKYLYSVIESIQNDGFFIVPNVIALYDNVIVGRKVSVSNATKIKPLTPPGIPDDESNDEEDGYDDLEAYQKFVDLLEFNPNIILYGPPGTGKTYSAIKIIEANETKIKGSRVRYEEVEKQGRVKFVTFHQAYSYEEFIEGIRPKLIGEESEQAVGSLGYAIEDGILKKNGHCCFRSAVER
;
A
#
# COMPACT_ATOMS: atom_id res chain seq x y z
N MET A 1 2.00 -29.03 -13.73
CA MET A 1 2.02 -28.18 -12.52
C MET A 1 0.88 -27.19 -12.61
N SER A 2 0.10 -27.03 -11.55
CA SER A 2 -0.95 -26.01 -11.47
C SER A 2 -0.31 -24.62 -11.54
N ARG A 3 -0.82 -23.73 -12.40
CA ARG A 3 -0.28 -22.36 -12.50
C ARG A 3 -0.79 -21.52 -11.33
N LEU A 4 0.10 -20.65 -10.85
CA LEU A 4 -0.13 -19.78 -9.70
C LEU A 4 -0.01 -18.33 -10.12
N TYR A 5 -0.87 -17.48 -9.58
CA TYR A 5 -0.90 -16.06 -9.88
C TYR A 5 -1.13 -15.22 -8.62
N PHE A 6 -0.56 -14.02 -8.57
CA PHE A 6 -1.04 -12.94 -7.73
C PHE A 6 -2.16 -12.21 -8.46
N GLY A 7 -3.31 -12.00 -7.80
CA GLY A 7 -4.44 -11.26 -8.38
C GLY A 7 -4.67 -9.96 -7.62
N LYS A 8 -4.43 -8.81 -8.23
CA LYS A 8 -4.58 -7.50 -7.56
C LYS A 8 -6.05 -7.08 -7.57
N ILE A 9 -6.62 -6.88 -6.38
CA ILE A 9 -7.98 -6.36 -6.20
C ILE A 9 -7.91 -4.88 -5.83
N SER A 10 -8.69 -4.05 -6.52
CA SER A 10 -8.77 -2.61 -6.21
C SER A 10 -9.40 -2.38 -4.84
N PHE A 11 -8.86 -1.42 -4.07
CA PHE A 11 -9.41 -1.03 -2.78
C PHE A 11 -10.87 -0.58 -2.87
N LYS A 12 -11.23 0.06 -3.99
CA LYS A 12 -12.60 0.52 -4.32
C LYS A 12 -13.56 -0.62 -4.65
N ARG A 13 -13.04 -1.83 -4.94
CA ARG A 13 -13.80 -2.97 -5.42
C ARG A 13 -13.70 -4.17 -4.47
N LYS A 14 -13.97 -3.95 -3.19
CA LYS A 14 -13.89 -4.99 -2.15
C LYS A 14 -14.86 -6.14 -2.43
N GLU A 15 -16.00 -5.84 -3.05
CA GLU A 15 -17.00 -6.82 -3.48
C GLU A 15 -16.40 -7.93 -4.36
N GLN A 16 -15.37 -7.62 -5.16
CA GLN A 16 -14.66 -8.63 -5.97
C GLN A 16 -13.97 -9.68 -5.10
N LEU A 17 -13.38 -9.27 -3.98
CA LEU A 17 -12.79 -10.17 -3.01
C LEU A 17 -13.86 -10.96 -2.23
N ASP A 18 -14.89 -10.27 -1.76
CA ASP A 18 -15.90 -10.85 -0.88
C ASP A 18 -16.76 -11.88 -1.63
N GLU A 19 -17.11 -11.60 -2.88
CA GLU A 19 -17.93 -12.49 -3.71
C GLU A 19 -17.14 -13.32 -4.73
N SER A 20 -15.81 -13.36 -4.59
CA SER A 20 -14.89 -14.23 -5.35
C SER A 20 -15.06 -14.12 -6.87
N PHE A 21 -14.92 -12.91 -7.39
CA PHE A 21 -14.93 -12.64 -8.83
C PHE A 21 -13.94 -11.54 -9.21
N TYR A 22 -13.67 -11.41 -10.50
CA TYR A 22 -12.90 -10.29 -11.03
C TYR A 22 -13.49 -9.81 -12.35
N GLY A 23 -13.99 -8.58 -12.37
CA GLY A 23 -14.57 -7.96 -13.56
C GLY A 23 -13.61 -6.96 -14.19
N ALA A 24 -13.15 -7.24 -15.41
CA ALA A 24 -12.24 -6.39 -16.16
C ALA A 24 -12.42 -6.50 -17.69
N GLY A 25 -13.68 -6.59 -18.12
CA GLY A 25 -14.07 -6.68 -19.53
C GLY A 25 -14.07 -8.11 -20.08
N GLU A 26 -14.01 -8.23 -21.42
CA GLU A 26 -14.13 -9.50 -22.14
C GLU A 26 -12.97 -10.47 -21.87
N LYS A 27 -13.24 -11.77 -22.05
CA LYS A 27 -12.22 -12.82 -21.96
C LYS A 27 -11.05 -12.50 -22.91
N GLY A 28 -9.83 -12.60 -22.40
CA GLY A 28 -8.61 -12.22 -23.16
C GLY A 28 -8.21 -10.76 -23.00
N SER A 29 -8.99 -9.95 -22.27
CA SER A 29 -8.57 -8.64 -21.79
C SER A 29 -7.19 -8.76 -21.11
N PRO A 30 -6.23 -7.86 -21.41
CA PRO A 30 -4.89 -7.87 -20.82
C PRO A 30 -4.91 -7.90 -19.28
N TRP A 31 -5.97 -7.35 -18.68
CA TRP A 31 -6.19 -7.35 -17.24
C TRP A 31 -6.22 -8.76 -16.63
N TYR A 32 -6.70 -9.77 -17.36
CA TYR A 32 -6.78 -11.14 -16.86
C TYR A 32 -5.42 -11.86 -16.81
N GLY A 33 -4.36 -11.31 -17.41
CA GLY A 33 -3.01 -11.90 -17.34
C GLY A 33 -2.92 -13.33 -17.85
N GLY A 34 -3.88 -13.78 -18.67
CA GLY A 34 -3.93 -15.12 -19.25
C GLY A 34 -4.37 -16.23 -18.29
N ILE A 35 -5.05 -15.93 -17.18
CA ILE A 35 -5.60 -16.97 -16.29
C ILE A 35 -6.68 -17.80 -16.99
N GLU A 36 -6.72 -19.10 -16.71
CA GLU A 36 -7.68 -20.05 -17.26
C GLU A 36 -8.32 -20.92 -16.15
N PRO A 37 -9.48 -21.55 -16.42
CA PRO A 37 -10.10 -22.50 -15.49
C PRO A 37 -9.11 -23.55 -14.97
N GLY A 38 -9.09 -23.73 -13.64
CA GLY A 38 -8.18 -24.62 -12.95
C GLY A 38 -6.93 -23.96 -12.38
N ASP A 39 -6.58 -22.73 -12.80
CA ASP A 39 -5.46 -21.98 -12.22
C ASP A 39 -5.76 -21.51 -10.80
N TYR A 40 -4.69 -21.22 -10.05
CA TYR A 40 -4.77 -20.78 -8.66
C TYR A 40 -4.34 -19.33 -8.53
N VAL A 41 -5.06 -18.58 -7.70
CA VAL A 41 -4.81 -17.15 -7.48
C VAL A 41 -4.71 -16.85 -5.99
N PHE A 42 -3.67 -16.15 -5.59
CA PHE A 42 -3.60 -15.43 -4.32
C PHE A 42 -4.12 -14.01 -4.53
N PRO A 43 -5.40 -13.72 -4.21
CA PRO A 43 -5.92 -12.36 -4.31
C PRO A 43 -5.22 -11.46 -3.28
N ILE A 44 -4.81 -10.28 -3.74
CA ILE A 44 -4.15 -9.23 -2.96
C ILE A 44 -5.14 -8.08 -2.81
N TYR A 45 -5.48 -7.76 -1.57
CA TYR A 45 -6.29 -6.60 -1.21
C TYR A 45 -5.61 -5.86 -0.06
N ASN A 46 -5.41 -4.54 -0.21
CA ASN A 46 -4.64 -3.70 0.73
C ASN A 46 -3.31 -4.34 1.16
N GLY A 47 -2.53 -4.78 0.17
CA GLY A 47 -1.20 -5.38 0.37
C GLY A 47 -1.20 -6.74 1.08
N LYS A 48 -2.36 -7.38 1.28
CA LYS A 48 -2.50 -8.63 2.04
C LYS A 48 -3.17 -9.74 1.24
N VAL A 49 -2.82 -10.97 1.59
CA VAL A 49 -3.39 -12.22 1.08
C VAL A 49 -4.02 -12.97 2.25
N ASP A 50 -5.32 -13.25 2.17
CA ASP A 50 -6.07 -13.95 3.23
C ASP A 50 -6.71 -15.27 2.76
N ARG A 51 -6.63 -15.58 1.47
CA ARG A 51 -7.23 -16.78 0.87
C ARG A 51 -6.49 -17.23 -0.38
N LEU A 52 -6.81 -18.43 -0.83
CA LEU A 52 -6.46 -18.96 -2.14
C LEU A 52 -7.74 -19.22 -2.94
N TRP A 53 -7.73 -18.74 -4.16
CA TRP A 53 -8.77 -18.95 -5.16
C TRP A 53 -8.35 -19.99 -6.18
N LYS A 54 -9.33 -20.70 -6.73
CA LYS A 54 -9.19 -21.47 -7.95
C LYS A 54 -10.13 -20.89 -9.01
N VAL A 55 -9.62 -20.66 -10.20
CA VAL A 55 -10.42 -20.15 -11.32
C VAL A 55 -11.44 -21.22 -11.69
N ARG A 56 -12.73 -20.89 -11.58
CA ARG A 56 -13.82 -21.79 -11.96
C ARG A 56 -14.11 -21.66 -13.44
N GLU A 57 -14.51 -20.46 -13.87
CA GLU A 57 -14.90 -20.18 -15.25
C GLU A 57 -14.95 -18.67 -15.54
N TYR A 58 -15.09 -18.31 -16.81
CA TYR A 58 -15.49 -16.97 -17.24
C TYR A 58 -17.01 -16.95 -17.36
N GLY A 59 -17.66 -16.01 -16.69
CA GLY A 59 -19.11 -15.87 -16.67
C GLY A 59 -19.53 -14.41 -16.73
N LYS A 60 -20.77 -14.15 -16.32
CA LYS A 60 -21.34 -12.81 -16.24
C LYS A 60 -21.65 -12.43 -14.81
N LYS A 61 -21.48 -11.16 -14.46
CA LYS A 61 -21.81 -10.62 -13.14
C LYS A 61 -22.32 -9.20 -13.24
N ILE A 62 -23.25 -8.84 -12.35
CA ILE A 62 -23.76 -7.47 -12.26
C ILE A 62 -22.75 -6.62 -11.50
N ILE A 63 -22.15 -5.65 -12.17
CA ILE A 63 -21.18 -4.70 -11.63
C ILE A 63 -21.76 -3.29 -11.86
N PHE A 64 -21.98 -2.53 -10.79
CA PHE A 64 -22.65 -1.21 -10.85
C PHE A 64 -23.99 -1.20 -11.62
N GLY A 65 -24.77 -2.28 -11.50
CA GLY A 65 -26.07 -2.41 -12.16
C GLY A 65 -26.00 -2.81 -13.64
N GLN A 66 -24.81 -3.06 -14.19
CA GLN A 66 -24.61 -3.53 -15.56
C GLN A 66 -24.07 -4.97 -15.56
N GLU A 67 -24.57 -5.80 -16.49
CA GLU A 67 -24.06 -7.16 -16.65
C GLU A 67 -22.74 -7.12 -17.42
N GLU A 68 -21.63 -7.42 -16.74
CA GLU A 68 -20.29 -7.45 -17.31
C GLU A 68 -19.71 -8.87 -17.32
N THR A 69 -18.77 -9.12 -18.23
CA THR A 69 -17.97 -10.35 -18.22
C THR A 69 -17.01 -10.32 -17.03
N ALA A 70 -16.96 -11.40 -16.27
CA ALA A 70 -16.11 -11.55 -15.11
C ALA A 70 -15.55 -12.97 -15.00
N VAL A 71 -14.39 -13.10 -14.38
CA VAL A 71 -13.86 -14.40 -13.95
C VAL A 71 -14.45 -14.73 -12.59
N LEU A 72 -14.95 -15.95 -12.43
CA LEU A 72 -15.50 -16.47 -11.19
C LEU A 72 -14.51 -17.43 -10.54
N PHE A 73 -14.40 -17.35 -9.21
CA PHE A 73 -13.45 -18.14 -8.45
C PHE A 73 -14.14 -18.93 -7.34
N ASP A 74 -13.61 -20.12 -7.04
CA ASP A 74 -13.94 -20.85 -5.83
C ASP A 74 -12.87 -20.60 -4.77
N VAL A 75 -13.29 -20.33 -3.53
CA VAL A 75 -12.36 -20.20 -2.40
C VAL A 75 -11.95 -21.59 -1.94
N VAL A 76 -10.72 -22.00 -2.27
CA VAL A 76 -10.21 -23.34 -1.94
C VAL A 76 -9.48 -23.40 -0.61
N LYS A 77 -8.99 -22.25 -0.11
CA LYS A 77 -8.36 -22.13 1.21
C LYS A 77 -8.57 -20.74 1.78
N LYS A 78 -8.83 -20.64 3.08
CA LYS A 78 -8.76 -19.38 3.84
C LYS A 78 -7.68 -19.51 4.90
N TYR A 79 -6.91 -18.44 5.09
CA TYR A 79 -5.91 -18.37 6.15
C TYR A 79 -6.55 -17.73 7.38
N GLU A 80 -6.22 -18.24 8.57
CA GLU A 80 -6.74 -17.68 9.83
C GLU A 80 -6.35 -16.21 10.04
N LYS A 81 -5.14 -15.86 9.57
CA LYS A 81 -4.61 -14.49 9.59
C LYS A 81 -4.14 -14.08 8.20
N PRO A 82 -4.45 -12.86 7.73
CA PRO A 82 -3.92 -12.35 6.47
C PRO A 82 -2.40 -12.21 6.50
N PHE A 83 -1.73 -12.65 5.45
CA PHE A 83 -0.29 -12.46 5.26
C PHE A 83 -0.02 -11.21 4.44
N HIS A 84 0.94 -10.40 4.86
CA HIS A 84 1.37 -9.26 4.07
C HIS A 84 2.19 -9.72 2.85
N LEU A 85 2.03 -9.05 1.71
CA LEU A 85 2.65 -9.42 0.44
C LEU A 85 4.18 -9.55 0.55
N SER A 86 4.84 -8.70 1.34
CA SER A 86 6.29 -8.79 1.58
C SER A 86 6.75 -10.13 2.19
N TYR A 87 5.87 -10.84 2.91
CA TYR A 87 6.14 -12.18 3.44
C TYR A 87 5.84 -13.26 2.40
N VAL A 88 4.68 -13.16 1.74
CA VAL A 88 4.23 -14.11 0.71
C VAL A 88 5.27 -14.25 -0.41
N THR A 89 5.86 -13.14 -0.81
CA THR A 89 6.88 -13.06 -1.87
C THR A 89 8.24 -13.66 -1.48
N ARG A 90 8.46 -13.86 -0.17
CA ARG A 90 9.64 -14.56 0.38
C ARG A 90 9.39 -16.04 0.60
N TYR A 91 8.27 -16.57 0.15
CA TYR A 91 8.05 -18.00 0.21
C TYR A 91 9.21 -18.74 -0.52
N PRO A 92 9.90 -19.70 0.12
CA PRO A 92 11.16 -20.25 -0.41
C PRO A 92 11.06 -20.84 -1.81
N TYR A 93 9.90 -21.39 -2.16
CA TYR A 93 9.67 -22.05 -3.44
C TYR A 93 9.26 -21.10 -4.58
N PHE A 94 8.91 -19.85 -4.25
CA PHE A 94 8.63 -18.84 -5.26
C PHE A 94 9.94 -18.28 -5.81
N GLU A 95 9.98 -18.06 -7.11
CA GLU A 95 11.04 -17.28 -7.74
C GLU A 95 10.91 -15.81 -7.32
N MET A 96 12.00 -15.19 -6.87
CA MET A 96 11.99 -13.82 -6.39
C MET A 96 12.11 -12.85 -7.58
N ASN A 97 11.05 -12.70 -8.38
CA ASN A 97 11.05 -11.74 -9.47
C ASN A 97 10.64 -10.34 -8.96
N LEU A 98 11.60 -9.56 -8.48
CA LEU A 98 11.31 -8.28 -7.83
C LEU A 98 10.70 -7.21 -8.76
N ASP A 99 10.88 -7.30 -10.08
CA ASP A 99 10.20 -6.41 -11.03
C ASP A 99 8.69 -6.70 -11.03
N LEU A 100 8.32 -7.98 -11.07
CA LEU A 100 6.92 -8.40 -10.97
C LEU A 100 6.34 -8.11 -9.58
N LEU A 101 7.13 -8.25 -8.52
CA LEU A 101 6.67 -7.95 -7.16
C LEU A 101 6.43 -6.46 -6.95
N ASN A 102 7.29 -5.59 -7.49
CA ASN A 102 7.03 -4.15 -7.49
C ASN A 102 5.77 -3.81 -8.30
N LYS A 103 5.52 -4.54 -9.39
CA LYS A 103 4.28 -4.43 -10.18
C LYS A 103 3.05 -4.98 -9.46
N THR A 104 3.20 -5.95 -8.55
CA THR A 104 2.10 -6.41 -7.69
C THR A 104 1.73 -5.39 -6.63
N SER A 105 2.71 -4.64 -6.08
CA SER A 105 2.45 -3.56 -5.13
C SER A 105 1.95 -2.29 -5.82
N LYS A 106 2.55 -1.88 -6.94
CA LYS A 106 2.20 -0.64 -7.68
C LYS A 106 1.05 -0.87 -8.66
N SER A 107 0.25 0.15 -8.97
CA SER A 107 -0.80 0.01 -10.00
C SER A 107 -0.15 -0.03 -11.38
N VAL A 108 -0.31 -1.13 -12.12
CA VAL A 108 0.21 -1.28 -13.48
C VAL A 108 -0.96 -1.35 -14.44
N TYR A 109 -0.99 -0.43 -15.39
CA TYR A 109 -2.01 -0.38 -16.42
C TYR A 109 -2.12 -1.74 -17.12
N LYS A 110 -3.35 -2.28 -17.21
CA LYS A 110 -3.67 -3.52 -17.94
C LYS A 110 -3.03 -4.81 -17.39
N GLN A 111 -2.74 -4.89 -16.09
CA GLN A 111 -2.18 -6.10 -15.50
C GLN A 111 -2.80 -6.41 -14.12
N GLY A 112 -3.91 -7.16 -14.10
CA GLY A 112 -4.61 -7.55 -12.86
C GLY A 112 -4.07 -8.84 -12.24
N PHE A 113 -3.62 -9.79 -13.07
CA PHE A 113 -3.02 -11.05 -12.62
C PHE A 113 -1.58 -11.18 -13.07
N ILE A 114 -0.72 -11.60 -12.14
CA ILE A 114 0.73 -11.69 -12.33
C ILE A 114 1.17 -13.13 -12.04
N PRO A 115 1.78 -13.84 -13.00
CA PRO A 115 2.17 -15.23 -12.81
C PRO A 115 3.27 -15.35 -11.74
N ILE A 116 3.15 -16.38 -10.92
CA ILE A 116 4.12 -16.76 -9.89
C ILE A 116 4.91 -17.95 -10.43
N LEU A 117 6.19 -17.73 -10.70
CA LEU A 117 7.11 -18.81 -11.04
C LEU A 117 7.54 -19.53 -9.76
N CYS A 118 7.57 -20.85 -9.82
CA CYS A 118 7.90 -21.71 -8.70
C CYS A 118 9.00 -22.68 -9.11
N ASN A 119 9.86 -23.05 -8.15
CA ASN A 119 10.81 -24.14 -8.37
C ASN A 119 10.12 -25.52 -8.33
N GLU A 120 10.85 -26.57 -8.69
CA GLU A 120 10.33 -27.93 -8.79
C GLU A 120 9.85 -28.52 -7.45
N MET A 121 10.37 -28.01 -6.33
CA MET A 121 10.00 -28.47 -4.98
C MET A 121 8.77 -27.75 -4.40
N CYS A 122 8.16 -26.83 -5.16
CA CYS A 122 6.98 -26.12 -4.70
C CYS A 122 5.81 -27.11 -4.48
N PRO A 123 5.21 -27.12 -3.27
CA PRO A 123 4.11 -28.03 -2.99
C PRO A 123 2.85 -27.64 -3.78
N ASP A 124 1.85 -28.53 -3.77
CA ASP A 124 0.54 -28.21 -4.34
C ASP A 124 0.00 -26.88 -3.77
N PRO A 125 -0.60 -25.99 -4.60
CA PRO A 125 -1.13 -24.71 -4.16
C PRO A 125 -1.95 -24.74 -2.86
N VAL A 126 -2.77 -25.78 -2.67
CA VAL A 126 -3.64 -25.90 -1.49
C VAL A 126 -2.82 -26.14 -0.21
N LEU A 127 -1.64 -26.75 -0.34
CA LEU A 127 -0.73 -27.02 0.77
C LEU A 127 0.18 -25.83 1.11
N ILE A 128 0.24 -24.80 0.27
CA ILE A 128 1.08 -23.62 0.51
C ILE A 128 0.65 -22.87 1.77
N ASP A 129 1.61 -22.66 2.66
CA ASP A 129 1.47 -21.89 3.89
C ASP A 129 2.69 -20.98 4.07
N PHE A 130 2.46 -19.71 4.39
CA PHE A 130 3.49 -18.66 4.42
C PHE A 130 4.17 -18.51 5.78
N ASN A 131 4.02 -19.51 6.65
CA ASN A 131 4.67 -19.58 7.96
C ASN A 131 6.21 -19.67 7.89
N LYS A 132 6.76 -20.10 6.75
CA LYS A 132 8.21 -20.10 6.48
C LYS A 132 8.53 -19.09 5.39
N THR A 133 9.49 -18.22 5.65
CA THR A 133 10.00 -17.26 4.67
C THR A 133 11.52 -17.33 4.64
N ARG A 134 12.10 -17.22 3.44
CA ARG A 134 13.55 -17.07 3.30
C ARG A 134 13.98 -15.68 3.74
N LYS A 135 15.18 -15.59 4.30
CA LYS A 135 15.80 -14.31 4.64
C LYS A 135 16.58 -13.79 3.44
N VAL A 136 16.71 -12.46 3.41
CA VAL A 136 17.49 -11.76 2.39
C VAL A 136 18.49 -10.89 3.11
N TYR A 137 19.76 -11.01 2.75
CA TYR A 137 20.88 -10.36 3.40
C TYR A 137 21.59 -9.43 2.43
N ILE A 138 22.08 -8.29 2.93
CA ILE A 138 23.13 -7.51 2.26
C ILE A 138 24.38 -7.68 3.10
N THR A 139 25.48 -8.16 2.52
CA THR A 139 26.67 -8.51 3.32
C THR A 139 27.94 -8.49 2.50
N THR A 140 29.08 -8.50 3.20
CA THR A 140 30.40 -8.72 2.62
C THR A 140 30.82 -10.18 2.82
N ASN A 141 31.85 -10.64 2.10
CA ASN A 141 32.37 -12.02 2.18
C ASN A 141 32.92 -12.44 3.56
N LYS A 142 32.97 -11.53 4.54
CA LYS A 142 33.65 -11.74 5.83
C LYS A 142 32.77 -12.36 6.92
N VAL A 143 31.47 -12.57 6.69
CA VAL A 143 30.55 -13.01 7.76
C VAL A 143 30.16 -14.47 7.60
N GLN A 144 30.46 -15.29 8.61
CA GLN A 144 29.86 -16.61 8.78
C GLN A 144 28.50 -16.47 9.47
N GLN A 145 27.42 -16.67 8.72
CA GLN A 145 26.07 -16.82 9.25
C GLN A 145 25.57 -18.25 9.07
N ARG A 146 24.62 -18.66 9.92
CA ARG A 146 23.87 -19.92 9.71
C ARG A 146 22.75 -19.66 8.71
N TYR A 147 23.08 -19.78 7.43
CA TYR A 147 22.12 -19.67 6.34
C TYR A 147 21.22 -20.90 6.27
N GLN A 148 19.99 -20.69 5.80
CA GLN A 148 19.04 -21.75 5.50
C GLN A 148 18.88 -21.88 3.98
N ASP A 149 18.54 -23.08 3.51
CA ASP A 149 18.26 -23.30 2.09
C ASP A 149 17.18 -22.32 1.59
N GLY A 150 17.47 -21.67 0.47
CA GLY A 150 16.66 -20.62 -0.13
C GLY A 150 16.99 -19.20 0.35
N ASP A 151 17.82 -19.01 1.38
CA ASP A 151 18.26 -17.66 1.79
C ASP A 151 19.03 -16.97 0.66
N VAL A 152 18.82 -15.67 0.51
CA VAL A 152 19.44 -14.88 -0.55
C VAL A 152 20.41 -13.88 0.06
N ARG A 153 21.57 -13.68 -0.58
CA ARG A 153 22.49 -12.59 -0.23
C ARG A 153 22.82 -11.71 -1.44
N ILE A 154 22.89 -10.41 -1.18
CA ILE A 154 23.52 -9.41 -2.04
C ILE A 154 24.94 -9.26 -1.53
N LEU A 155 25.90 -9.75 -2.32
CA LEU A 155 27.32 -9.76 -1.98
C LEU A 155 27.96 -8.43 -2.40
N LEU A 156 28.57 -7.75 -1.44
CA LEU A 156 29.32 -6.52 -1.65
C LEU A 156 30.83 -6.77 -1.69
N ASP A 157 31.54 -5.92 -2.43
CA ASP A 157 33.01 -5.96 -2.57
C ASP A 157 33.80 -5.66 -1.30
N GLY A 158 33.20 -4.90 -0.39
CA GLY A 158 33.79 -4.53 0.88
C GLY A 158 33.00 -3.43 1.59
N ILE A 159 33.53 -2.98 2.73
CA ILE A 159 32.89 -1.95 3.58
C ILE A 159 33.23 -0.53 3.07
N GLU A 160 34.36 -0.37 2.39
CA GLU A 160 34.81 0.92 1.85
C GLU A 160 33.95 1.35 0.67
N HIS A 161 33.87 0.53 -0.38
CA HIS A 161 33.15 0.88 -1.61
C HIS A 161 31.69 0.40 -1.58
N MET A 162 31.38 -0.80 -1.09
CA MET A 162 30.02 -1.35 -1.06
C MET A 162 29.36 -1.45 -2.45
N ALA A 163 30.13 -1.87 -3.46
CA ALA A 163 29.61 -2.20 -4.79
C ALA A 163 29.03 -3.62 -4.79
N ILE A 164 27.90 -3.81 -5.48
CA ILE A 164 27.31 -5.16 -5.64
C ILE A 164 28.18 -5.99 -6.59
N GLN A 165 28.75 -7.07 -6.07
CA GLN A 165 29.56 -8.02 -6.84
C GLN A 165 28.73 -9.17 -7.42
N ASP A 166 27.79 -9.69 -6.62
CA ASP A 166 26.96 -10.83 -7.01
C ASP A 166 25.67 -10.85 -6.19
N ILE A 167 24.65 -11.55 -6.70
CA ILE A 167 23.44 -11.89 -5.95
C ILE A 167 23.34 -13.41 -5.93
N GLN A 168 23.26 -13.99 -4.75
CA GLN A 168 23.44 -15.43 -4.55
C GLN A 168 22.31 -16.01 -3.70
N VAL A 169 21.99 -17.28 -3.94
CA VAL A 169 21.06 -18.09 -3.14
C VAL A 169 21.84 -19.21 -2.46
N TYR A 170 21.53 -19.46 -1.20
CA TYR A 170 22.13 -20.54 -0.41
C TYR A 170 21.32 -21.82 -0.60
N ASN A 171 21.94 -22.90 -1.03
CA ASN A 171 21.32 -24.21 -1.13
C ASN A 171 22.36 -25.29 -0.84
N GLN A 172 21.99 -26.34 -0.11
CA GLN A 172 22.82 -27.53 0.09
C GLN A 172 24.22 -27.24 0.65
N GLY A 173 24.35 -26.20 1.48
CA GLY A 173 25.61 -25.85 2.13
C GLY A 173 26.42 -24.76 1.42
N GLU A 174 26.09 -24.40 0.17
CA GLU A 174 26.88 -23.49 -0.66
C GLU A 174 26.06 -22.34 -1.24
N PHE A 175 26.76 -21.27 -1.64
CA PHE A 175 26.15 -20.15 -2.36
C PHE A 175 26.33 -20.31 -3.86
N HIS A 176 25.23 -20.22 -4.58
CA HIS A 176 25.20 -20.18 -6.03
C HIS A 176 24.62 -18.85 -6.50
N ARG A 177 25.05 -18.37 -7.67
CA ARG A 177 24.47 -17.16 -8.25
C ARG A 177 22.97 -17.33 -8.45
N TYR A 178 22.20 -16.35 -7.98
CA TYR A 178 20.77 -16.27 -8.21
C TYR A 178 20.51 -15.52 -9.50
N GLU A 179 20.48 -16.26 -10.61
CA GLU A 179 20.48 -15.70 -11.96
C GLU A 179 19.33 -14.72 -12.22
N VAL A 180 18.12 -15.01 -11.70
CA VAL A 180 16.93 -14.18 -11.85
C VAL A 180 17.17 -12.75 -11.34
N LEU A 181 17.65 -12.62 -10.11
CA LEU A 181 17.93 -11.32 -9.50
C LEU A 181 19.18 -10.68 -10.09
N TRP A 182 20.19 -11.48 -10.45
CA TRP A 182 21.41 -10.99 -11.03
C TRP A 182 21.20 -10.37 -12.41
N GLN A 183 20.41 -11.02 -13.27
CA GLN A 183 20.04 -10.49 -14.58
C GLN A 183 19.16 -9.26 -14.45
N LEU A 184 18.22 -9.25 -13.50
CA LEU A 184 17.43 -8.07 -13.18
C LEU A 184 18.32 -6.87 -12.78
N TYR A 185 19.29 -7.10 -11.88
CA TYR A 185 20.24 -6.07 -11.49
C TYR A 185 21.05 -5.55 -12.68
N LYS A 186 21.56 -6.44 -13.54
CA LYS A 186 22.30 -6.06 -14.74
C LYS A 186 21.46 -5.23 -15.70
N GLN A 187 20.25 -5.70 -16.04
CA GLN A 187 19.34 -5.04 -16.97
C GLN A 187 18.96 -3.63 -16.51
N LYS A 188 18.76 -3.43 -15.21
CA LYS A 188 18.38 -2.12 -14.66
C LYS A 188 19.57 -1.16 -14.56
N ASN A 189 20.81 -1.66 -14.64
CA ASN A 189 22.04 -0.90 -14.38
C ASN A 189 23.08 -1.01 -15.51
N GLU A 190 22.65 -1.26 -16.75
CA GLU A 190 23.52 -1.51 -17.91
C GLU A 190 24.56 -0.40 -18.16
N LEU A 191 24.28 0.84 -17.76
CA LEU A 191 25.11 2.00 -18.06
C LEU A 191 25.97 2.52 -16.90
N ASN A 192 25.69 2.14 -15.65
CA ASN A 192 26.44 2.59 -14.47
C ASN A 192 26.20 1.66 -13.28
N LYS A 193 27.23 0.94 -12.84
CA LYS A 193 27.21 0.28 -11.54
C LYS A 193 27.47 1.32 -10.47
N TYR A 194 26.53 1.47 -9.54
CA TYR A 194 26.68 2.33 -8.38
C TYR A 194 27.04 1.50 -7.14
N THR A 195 27.58 2.20 -6.17
CA THR A 195 27.78 1.73 -4.80
C THR A 195 26.61 2.12 -3.91
N ILE A 196 26.45 1.45 -2.77
CA ILE A 196 25.46 1.84 -1.74
C ILE A 196 25.75 3.25 -1.21
N ARG A 197 27.03 3.65 -1.12
CA ARG A 197 27.43 4.99 -0.68
C ARG A 197 27.04 6.08 -1.70
N GLU A 198 27.27 5.84 -2.99
CA GLU A 198 26.82 6.77 -4.03
C GLU A 198 25.30 6.92 -4.04
N LEU A 199 24.56 5.82 -3.84
CA LEU A 199 23.10 5.88 -3.69
C LEU A 199 22.68 6.76 -2.50
N LEU A 200 23.40 6.71 -1.38
CA LEU A 200 23.13 7.52 -0.20
C LEU A 200 23.39 9.00 -0.50
N ASP A 201 24.49 9.32 -1.17
CA ASP A 201 24.83 10.69 -1.57
C ASP A 201 23.79 11.25 -2.54
N TRP A 202 23.30 10.45 -3.49
CA TRP A 202 22.21 10.86 -4.37
C TRP A 202 20.90 11.05 -3.61
N ALA A 203 20.56 10.16 -2.66
CA ALA A 203 19.35 10.32 -1.86
C ALA A 203 19.35 11.63 -1.05
N ARG A 204 20.51 12.04 -0.53
CA ARG A 204 20.69 13.33 0.16
C ARG A 204 20.53 14.51 -0.79
N LYS A 205 21.17 14.45 -1.96
CA LYS A 205 21.07 15.50 -2.99
C LYS A 205 19.64 15.66 -3.52
N ASP A 206 18.93 14.55 -3.69
CA ASP A 206 17.55 14.51 -4.17
C ASP A 206 16.52 14.79 -3.05
N ASN A 207 16.97 15.04 -1.81
CA ASN A 207 16.13 15.21 -0.62
C ASN A 207 15.09 14.09 -0.45
N ALA A 208 15.54 12.83 -0.52
CA ALA A 208 14.73 11.62 -0.45
C ALA A 208 14.89 10.92 0.92
N PRO A 209 14.23 11.41 2.00
CA PRO A 209 14.53 11.00 3.37
C PRO A 209 14.28 9.52 3.66
N LYS A 210 13.27 8.90 3.01
CA LYS A 210 13.00 7.46 3.17
C LYS A 210 14.13 6.59 2.60
N LYS A 211 14.62 6.94 1.41
CA LYS A 211 15.73 6.24 0.75
C LYS A 211 17.03 6.48 1.53
N GLU A 212 17.25 7.70 1.99
CA GLU A 212 18.40 8.03 2.86
C GLU A 212 18.40 7.18 4.14
N LYS A 213 17.29 7.16 4.91
CA LYS A 213 17.17 6.37 6.15
C LYS A 213 17.42 4.89 5.90
N TYR A 214 16.88 4.34 4.81
CA TYR A 214 17.09 2.94 4.44
C TYR A 214 18.55 2.64 4.09
N LEU A 215 19.21 3.48 3.28
CA LEU A 215 20.59 3.25 2.88
C LEU A 215 21.56 3.46 4.05
N TYR A 216 21.28 4.42 4.92
CA TYR A 216 22.04 4.64 6.15
C TYR A 216 22.01 3.42 7.06
N SER A 217 20.82 2.84 7.33
CA SER A 217 20.72 1.64 8.17
C SER A 217 21.43 0.43 7.57
N VAL A 218 21.40 0.28 6.23
CA VAL A 218 22.18 -0.76 5.54
C VAL A 218 23.67 -0.58 5.79
N ILE A 219 24.21 0.64 5.62
CA ILE A 219 25.63 0.93 5.82
C ILE A 219 26.03 0.68 7.28
N GLU A 220 25.25 1.21 8.22
CA GLU A 220 25.50 1.09 9.66
C GLU A 220 25.51 -0.39 10.11
N SER A 221 24.49 -1.18 9.75
CA SER A 221 24.45 -2.60 10.11
C SER A 221 25.59 -3.40 9.47
N ILE A 222 26.00 -3.09 8.24
CA ILE A 222 27.13 -3.78 7.62
C ILE A 222 28.46 -3.40 8.30
N GLN A 223 28.60 -2.16 8.77
CA GLN A 223 29.80 -1.73 9.50
C GLN A 223 29.88 -2.33 10.90
N ASN A 224 28.75 -2.43 11.61
CA ASN A 224 28.69 -2.92 12.98
C ASN A 224 28.61 -4.45 13.06
N ASP A 225 27.71 -5.05 12.27
CA ASP A 225 27.35 -6.47 12.35
C ASP A 225 27.89 -7.29 11.17
N GLY A 226 28.39 -6.64 10.12
CA GLY A 226 28.89 -7.27 8.90
C GLY A 226 27.78 -7.64 7.88
N PHE A 227 26.51 -7.52 8.27
CA PHE A 227 25.37 -7.83 7.41
C PHE A 227 24.16 -6.97 7.77
N PHE A 228 23.25 -6.81 6.81
CA PHE A 228 21.94 -6.23 7.01
C PHE A 228 20.87 -7.25 6.60
N ILE A 229 19.92 -7.55 7.49
CA ILE A 229 18.76 -8.38 7.15
C ILE A 229 17.70 -7.49 6.53
N VAL A 230 17.36 -7.76 5.28
CA VAL A 230 16.38 -6.98 4.54
C VAL A 230 14.98 -7.20 5.13
N PRO A 231 14.33 -6.16 5.69
CA PRO A 231 12.98 -6.29 6.26
C PRO A 231 11.89 -6.28 5.18
N ASN A 232 12.13 -5.61 4.04
CA ASN A 232 11.22 -5.58 2.90
C ASN A 232 11.97 -5.72 1.57
N VAL A 233 11.63 -6.75 0.79
CA VAL A 233 12.22 -7.02 -0.52
C VAL A 233 11.87 -5.96 -1.58
N ILE A 234 10.73 -5.27 -1.43
CA ILE A 234 10.35 -4.16 -2.31
C ILE A 234 11.26 -2.95 -2.05
N ALA A 235 11.55 -2.66 -0.78
CA ALA A 235 12.48 -1.58 -0.42
C ALA A 235 13.91 -1.89 -0.90
N LEU A 236 14.35 -3.15 -0.81
CA LEU A 236 15.59 -3.60 -1.43
C LEU A 236 15.58 -3.35 -2.95
N TYR A 237 14.48 -3.70 -3.63
CA TYR A 237 14.36 -3.49 -5.07
C TYR A 237 14.49 -2.01 -5.46
N ASP A 238 13.65 -1.16 -4.87
CA ASP A 238 13.60 0.27 -5.22
C ASP A 238 14.87 1.02 -4.81
N ASN A 239 15.42 0.74 -3.62
CA ASN A 239 16.53 1.52 -3.07
C ASN A 239 17.91 1.00 -3.45
N VAL A 240 18.06 -0.31 -3.70
CA VAL A 240 19.38 -0.95 -3.89
C VAL A 240 19.53 -1.63 -5.24
N ILE A 241 18.54 -2.41 -5.71
CA ILE A 241 18.71 -3.16 -6.97
C ILE A 241 18.49 -2.27 -8.20
N VAL A 242 17.44 -1.44 -8.20
CA VAL A 242 17.22 -0.46 -9.28
C VAL A 242 17.87 0.87 -8.92
N GLY A 243 17.78 1.26 -7.65
CA GLY A 243 18.54 2.40 -7.11
C GLY A 243 18.32 3.74 -7.82
N ARG A 244 17.19 3.94 -8.51
CA ARG A 244 16.96 5.09 -9.42
C ARG A 244 17.43 6.41 -8.80
N LYS A 245 18.25 7.17 -9.53
CA LYS A 245 18.40 8.62 -9.33
C LYS A 245 17.02 9.22 -9.57
N VAL A 246 16.53 10.08 -8.69
CA VAL A 246 15.30 10.80 -9.04
C VAL A 246 15.64 11.60 -10.29
N SER A 247 15.00 11.30 -11.42
CA SER A 247 15.08 12.16 -12.58
C SER A 247 14.59 13.53 -12.15
N VAL A 248 15.44 14.55 -12.33
CA VAL A 248 15.04 15.96 -12.26
C VAL A 248 13.65 16.07 -12.87
N SER A 249 12.70 16.51 -12.06
CA SER A 249 11.30 16.78 -12.38
C SER A 249 11.00 16.80 -13.88
N ASN A 250 10.05 15.96 -14.32
CA ASN A 250 9.22 16.19 -15.51
C ASN A 250 8.39 17.48 -15.35
N ALA A 251 9.03 18.62 -15.09
CA ALA A 251 8.53 19.89 -15.53
C ALA A 251 8.51 19.83 -17.07
N THR A 252 7.39 20.20 -17.69
CA THR A 252 7.16 20.20 -19.14
C THR A 252 7.01 18.85 -19.85
N LYS A 253 5.89 18.15 -19.61
CA LYS A 253 5.09 17.57 -20.70
C LYS A 253 3.59 17.76 -20.41
N ILE A 254 2.98 18.68 -21.16
CA ILE A 254 1.53 18.83 -21.28
C ILE A 254 0.98 17.51 -21.83
N LYS A 255 0.05 16.87 -21.12
CA LYS A 255 -0.72 15.72 -21.62
C LYS A 255 -1.86 16.27 -22.50
N PRO A 256 -2.17 15.67 -23.67
CA PRO A 256 -3.34 16.09 -24.45
C PRO A 256 -4.63 15.79 -23.69
N LEU A 257 -5.59 16.73 -23.75
CA LEU A 257 -6.95 16.54 -23.29
C LEU A 257 -7.61 15.40 -24.08
N THR A 258 -8.20 14.43 -23.37
CA THR A 258 -8.98 13.32 -23.96
C THR A 258 -10.48 13.66 -23.83
N PRO A 259 -11.37 13.26 -24.76
CA PRO A 259 -12.76 13.69 -24.78
C PRO A 259 -13.58 13.13 -23.61
N PRO A 260 -14.72 13.75 -23.27
CA PRO A 260 -15.51 13.39 -22.09
C PRO A 260 -16.29 12.09 -22.34
N GLY A 261 -16.11 11.09 -21.47
CA GLY A 261 -16.93 9.86 -21.54
C GLY A 261 -16.41 8.60 -20.85
N ILE A 262 -15.29 8.64 -20.13
CA ILE A 262 -14.82 7.50 -19.32
C ILE A 262 -14.32 8.09 -17.99
N PRO A 263 -14.73 7.57 -16.80
CA PRO A 263 -14.26 8.11 -15.53
C PRO A 263 -12.75 7.99 -15.46
N ASP A 264 -12.08 9.13 -15.36
CA ASP A 264 -10.66 9.21 -15.07
C ASP A 264 -10.40 8.50 -13.73
N ASP A 265 -9.67 7.39 -13.81
CA ASP A 265 -9.09 6.70 -12.68
C ASP A 265 -8.01 7.61 -12.10
N GLU A 266 -8.43 8.56 -11.26
CA GLU A 266 -7.53 9.28 -10.37
C GLU A 266 -6.92 8.26 -9.39
N SER A 267 -5.74 7.80 -9.79
CA SER A 267 -4.82 7.00 -9.00
C SER A 267 -4.34 7.81 -7.79
N ASN A 268 -5.08 7.73 -6.68
CA ASN A 268 -4.44 7.78 -5.37
C ASN A 268 -3.75 6.43 -5.18
N ASP A 269 -2.48 6.38 -5.56
CA ASP A 269 -1.55 5.31 -5.16
C ASP A 269 -1.32 5.43 -3.64
N GLU A 270 -2.24 4.89 -2.85
CA GLU A 270 -1.98 4.49 -1.48
C GLU A 270 -1.05 3.26 -1.52
N GLU A 271 0.25 3.52 -1.71
CA GLU A 271 1.28 2.61 -1.24
C GLU A 271 1.14 2.54 0.28
N ASP A 272 0.61 1.42 0.78
CA ASP A 272 0.68 0.97 2.17
C ASP A 272 2.16 0.86 2.61
N GLY A 273 2.79 2.01 2.81
CA GLY A 273 4.09 2.17 3.42
C GLY A 273 3.88 2.22 4.92
N TYR A 274 4.43 1.24 5.62
CA TYR A 274 4.74 1.23 7.06
C TYR A 274 4.24 2.47 7.80
N ASP A 275 3.11 2.30 8.49
CA ASP A 275 2.48 3.32 9.31
C ASP A 275 3.31 3.59 10.56
N ASP A 276 4.42 4.30 10.33
CA ASP A 276 5.27 4.88 11.35
C ASP A 276 4.63 6.19 11.79
N LEU A 277 3.67 6.08 12.72
CA LEU A 277 3.04 7.24 13.36
C LEU A 277 4.08 8.19 13.98
N GLU A 278 5.32 7.73 14.25
CA GLU A 278 6.42 8.58 14.73
C GLU A 278 6.72 9.72 13.77
N ALA A 279 6.61 9.51 12.46
CA ALA A 279 6.82 10.56 11.46
C ALA A 279 5.81 11.70 11.56
N TYR A 280 4.64 11.44 12.16
CA TYR A 280 3.57 12.41 12.38
C TYR A 280 3.58 13.01 13.78
N GLN A 281 4.43 12.51 14.68
CA GLN A 281 4.51 12.98 16.07
C GLN A 281 4.81 14.49 16.16
N LYS A 282 5.66 15.01 15.27
CA LYS A 282 5.94 16.45 15.17
C LYS A 282 4.68 17.30 14.95
N PHE A 283 3.71 16.81 14.18
CA PHE A 283 2.45 17.54 13.95
C PHE A 283 1.52 17.46 15.15
N VAL A 284 1.55 16.35 15.88
CA VAL A 284 0.83 16.20 17.16
C VAL A 284 1.36 17.21 18.18
N ASP A 285 2.68 17.33 18.31
CA ASP A 285 3.29 18.29 19.23
C ASP A 285 3.02 19.75 18.80
N LEU A 286 2.93 20.01 17.49
CA LEU A 286 2.48 21.31 16.97
C LEU A 286 1.00 21.59 17.28
N LEU A 287 0.12 20.58 17.26
CA LEU A 287 -1.30 20.74 17.63
C LEU A 287 -1.47 21.05 19.13
N GLU A 288 -0.60 20.51 19.99
CA GLU A 288 -0.57 20.84 21.42
C GLU A 288 -0.18 22.30 21.66
N PHE A 289 0.72 22.84 20.84
CA PHE A 289 1.12 24.25 20.91
C PHE A 289 0.14 25.21 20.21
N ASN A 290 -0.38 24.82 19.05
CA ASN A 290 -1.34 25.58 18.25
C ASN A 290 -2.45 24.65 17.72
N PRO A 291 -3.69 24.75 18.21
CA PRO A 291 -4.75 23.79 17.92
C PRO A 291 -5.26 23.81 16.47
N ASN A 292 -4.74 24.71 15.63
CA ASN A 292 -5.13 24.84 14.23
C ASN A 292 -3.91 24.64 13.31
N ILE A 293 -3.97 23.65 12.41
CA ILE A 293 -2.94 23.40 11.41
C ILE A 293 -3.56 23.38 10.00
N ILE A 294 -2.88 24.03 9.06
CA ILE A 294 -3.20 24.00 7.64
C ILE A 294 -2.09 23.26 6.90
N LEU A 295 -2.42 22.11 6.32
CA LEU A 295 -1.53 21.40 5.39
C LEU A 295 -1.74 21.97 3.98
N TYR A 296 -0.71 22.59 3.40
CA TYR A 296 -0.75 23.15 2.05
C TYR A 296 0.28 22.49 1.14
N GLY A 297 0.03 22.54 -0.18
CA GLY A 297 0.90 21.95 -1.18
C GLY A 297 0.13 21.51 -2.44
N PRO A 298 0.84 21.12 -3.52
CA PRO A 298 0.25 20.71 -4.79
C PRO A 298 -0.85 19.63 -4.66
N PRO A 299 -1.82 19.55 -5.59
CA PRO A 299 -2.77 18.44 -5.60
C PRO A 299 -2.03 17.10 -5.72
N GLY A 300 -2.55 16.04 -5.08
CA GLY A 300 -1.93 14.71 -5.08
C GLY A 300 -0.77 14.50 -4.09
N THR A 301 -0.39 15.49 -3.27
CA THR A 301 0.70 15.32 -2.27
C THR A 301 0.29 14.65 -0.95
N GLY A 302 -0.84 13.94 -0.91
CA GLY A 302 -1.27 13.17 0.27
C GLY A 302 -1.63 14.01 1.51
N LYS A 303 -2.14 15.23 1.34
CA LYS A 303 -2.52 16.11 2.47
C LYS A 303 -3.65 15.52 3.31
N THR A 304 -4.71 15.02 2.65
CA THR A 304 -5.83 14.34 3.32
C THR A 304 -5.36 13.11 4.07
N TYR A 305 -4.49 12.31 3.44
CA TYR A 305 -3.86 11.16 4.09
C TYR A 305 -3.05 11.57 5.32
N SER A 306 -2.25 12.63 5.21
CA SER A 306 -1.44 13.14 6.31
C SER A 306 -2.30 13.64 7.47
N ALA A 307 -3.43 14.30 7.20
CA ALA A 307 -4.38 14.72 8.24
C ALA A 307 -4.94 13.53 9.01
N ILE A 308 -5.34 12.45 8.30
CA ILE A 308 -5.80 11.20 8.90
C ILE A 308 -4.70 10.61 9.81
N LYS A 309 -3.45 10.56 9.34
CA LYS A 309 -2.33 10.04 10.13
C LYS A 309 -1.98 10.88 11.35
N ILE A 310 -2.13 12.20 11.28
CA ILE A 310 -1.95 13.08 12.45
C ILE A 310 -3.02 12.80 13.51
N ILE A 311 -4.26 12.55 13.11
CA ILE A 311 -5.34 12.18 14.03
C ILE A 311 -5.05 10.82 14.69
N GLU A 312 -4.63 9.82 13.92
CA GLU A 312 -4.24 8.50 14.44
C GLU A 312 -3.06 8.59 15.41
N ALA A 313 -2.04 9.39 15.09
CA ALA A 313 -0.88 9.63 15.96
C ALA A 313 -1.30 10.32 17.27
N ASN A 314 -2.12 11.35 17.19
CA ASN A 314 -2.62 12.07 18.37
C ASN A 314 -3.44 11.15 19.29
N GLU A 315 -4.38 10.39 18.73
CA GLU A 315 -5.22 9.48 19.50
C GLU A 315 -4.43 8.30 20.07
N THR A 316 -3.41 7.83 19.35
CA THR A 316 -2.46 6.82 19.83
C THR A 316 -1.63 7.35 21.01
N LYS A 317 -1.16 8.61 20.95
CA LYS A 317 -0.46 9.28 22.06
C LYS A 317 -1.35 9.37 23.31
N ILE A 318 -2.62 9.73 23.14
CA ILE A 318 -3.59 9.88 24.24
C ILE A 318 -3.94 8.53 24.88
N LYS A 319 -4.20 7.48 24.09
CA LYS A 319 -4.62 6.17 24.62
C LYS A 319 -3.46 5.24 25.01
N GLY A 320 -2.22 5.57 24.64
CA GLY A 320 -1.03 4.71 24.87
C GLY A 320 -1.03 3.41 24.06
N SER A 321 -1.96 3.26 23.12
CA SER A 321 -2.09 2.11 22.24
C SER A 321 -2.60 2.58 20.89
N ARG A 322 -2.29 1.82 19.83
CA ARG A 322 -2.55 2.25 18.45
C ARG A 322 -4.05 2.40 18.16
N VAL A 323 -4.46 3.59 17.73
CA VAL A 323 -5.84 3.93 17.39
C VAL A 323 -5.94 4.25 15.91
N ARG A 324 -6.94 3.67 15.23
CA ARG A 324 -7.23 3.97 13.82
C ARG A 324 -8.30 5.04 13.66
N TYR A 325 -8.23 5.78 12.55
CA TYR A 325 -9.14 6.89 12.27
C TYR A 325 -10.61 6.45 12.27
N GLU A 326 -10.94 5.28 11.71
CA GLU A 326 -12.33 4.81 11.67
C GLU A 326 -12.91 4.56 13.06
N GLU A 327 -12.07 4.20 14.03
CA GLU A 327 -12.48 4.00 15.42
C GLU A 327 -12.78 5.34 16.11
N VAL A 328 -12.00 6.37 15.80
CA VAL A 328 -12.18 7.75 16.30
C VAL A 328 -13.43 8.38 15.69
N GLU A 329 -13.65 8.15 14.39
CA GLU A 329 -14.81 8.63 13.64
C GLU A 329 -16.12 7.98 14.13
N LYS A 330 -16.12 6.65 14.34
CA LYS A 330 -17.27 5.94 14.95
C LYS A 330 -17.59 6.44 16.36
N GLN A 331 -16.59 6.89 17.10
CA GLN A 331 -16.75 7.45 18.44
C GLN A 331 -17.17 8.93 18.40
N GLY A 332 -17.38 9.51 17.21
CA GLY A 332 -17.84 10.89 17.04
C GLY A 332 -16.83 11.96 17.46
N ARG A 333 -15.57 11.58 17.70
CA ARG A 333 -14.51 12.52 18.14
C ARG A 333 -13.85 13.28 16.99
N VAL A 334 -14.11 12.86 15.75
CA VAL A 334 -13.66 13.56 14.54
C VAL A 334 -14.81 13.68 13.54
N LYS A 335 -14.82 14.79 12.79
CA LYS A 335 -15.74 15.02 11.68
C LYS A 335 -14.96 15.53 10.48
N PHE A 336 -15.11 14.84 9.36
CA PHE A 336 -14.56 15.26 8.07
C PHE A 336 -15.54 16.20 7.36
N VAL A 337 -15.04 17.34 6.88
CA VAL A 337 -15.81 18.33 6.12
C VAL A 337 -14.98 18.75 4.91
N THR A 338 -15.63 18.92 3.75
CA THR A 338 -15.01 19.42 2.52
C THR A 338 -15.66 20.73 2.12
N PHE A 339 -14.88 21.81 2.07
CA PHE A 339 -15.37 23.10 1.61
C PHE A 339 -15.48 23.15 0.09
N HIS A 340 -16.52 23.85 -0.38
CA HIS A 340 -16.78 24.15 -1.78
C HIS A 340 -17.24 25.61 -1.90
N GLN A 341 -17.26 26.18 -3.10
CA GLN A 341 -17.53 27.62 -3.28
C GLN A 341 -18.93 28.07 -2.81
N ALA A 342 -19.90 27.16 -2.79
CA ALA A 342 -21.24 27.43 -2.26
C ALA A 342 -21.38 27.16 -0.74
N TYR A 343 -20.32 26.70 -0.06
CA TYR A 343 -20.35 26.41 1.37
C TYR A 343 -20.40 27.70 2.17
N SER A 344 -21.41 27.86 3.03
CA SER A 344 -21.72 29.13 3.66
C SER A 344 -21.59 29.09 5.18
N TYR A 345 -21.61 30.28 5.79
CA TYR A 345 -21.65 30.44 7.25
C TYR A 345 -22.83 29.68 7.88
N GLU A 346 -23.98 29.67 7.22
CA GLU A 346 -25.20 29.02 7.71
C GLU A 346 -25.08 27.51 7.86
N GLU A 347 -24.19 26.89 7.08
CA GLU A 347 -23.88 25.47 7.17
C GLU A 347 -22.76 25.18 8.16
N PHE A 348 -21.81 26.11 8.31
CA PHE A 348 -20.62 25.91 9.11
C PHE A 348 -20.79 26.29 10.60
N ILE A 349 -21.43 27.42 10.90
CA ILE A 349 -21.53 27.98 12.25
C ILE A 349 -22.96 27.88 12.80
N GLU A 350 -23.92 28.58 12.19
CA GLU A 350 -25.35 28.52 12.51
C GLU A 350 -26.17 29.21 11.41
N GLY A 351 -27.37 28.71 11.14
CA GLY A 351 -28.21 29.20 10.05
C GLY A 351 -29.70 29.10 10.35
N ILE A 352 -30.50 29.92 9.68
CA ILE A 352 -31.96 29.88 9.81
C ILE A 352 -32.49 28.76 8.92
N ARG A 353 -33.16 27.77 9.51
CA ARG A 353 -33.74 26.62 8.80
C ARG A 353 -35.25 26.56 9.00
N PRO A 354 -36.03 26.21 7.95
CA PRO A 354 -37.45 26.00 8.09
C PRO A 354 -37.73 24.79 8.99
N LYS A 355 -38.68 24.92 9.91
CA LYS A 355 -39.23 23.83 10.73
C LYS A 355 -40.74 23.78 10.57
N LEU A 356 -41.28 22.58 10.47
CA LEU A 356 -42.73 22.36 10.51
C LEU A 356 -43.18 22.48 11.97
N ILE A 357 -44.15 23.35 12.22
CA ILE A 357 -44.77 23.52 13.54
C ILE A 357 -46.12 22.80 13.53
N GLY A 358 -46.25 21.76 14.35
CA GLY A 358 -47.50 21.08 14.68
C GLY A 358 -47.60 19.62 14.22
N GLU A 359 -47.37 18.68 15.13
CA GLU A 359 -47.85 17.30 15.02
C GLU A 359 -48.42 16.86 16.37
N GLU A 360 -49.67 17.22 16.67
CA GLU A 360 -50.50 16.50 17.67
C GLU A 360 -51.99 16.44 17.30
N SER A 361 -52.41 16.70 16.05
CA SER A 361 -53.77 16.34 15.61
C SER A 361 -53.89 16.21 14.09
N GLU A 362 -54.57 15.15 13.64
CA GLU A 362 -54.63 14.63 12.27
C GLU A 362 -55.27 15.56 11.20
N GLN A 363 -55.51 16.85 11.47
CA GLN A 363 -56.19 17.75 10.52
C GLN A 363 -55.71 19.22 10.50
N ALA A 364 -54.43 19.50 10.76
CA ALA A 364 -53.87 20.84 10.53
C ALA A 364 -52.71 20.80 9.52
N VAL A 365 -52.80 21.60 8.46
CA VAL A 365 -51.67 21.89 7.58
C VAL A 365 -50.60 22.57 8.45
N GLY A 366 -49.51 21.85 8.76
CA GLY A 366 -48.43 22.36 9.61
C GLY A 366 -47.92 23.71 9.10
N SER A 367 -47.86 24.70 9.99
CA SER A 367 -47.38 26.04 9.62
C SER A 367 -45.85 26.03 9.52
N LEU A 368 -45.32 26.66 8.46
CA LEU A 368 -43.89 26.78 8.23
C LEU A 368 -43.29 27.83 9.18
N GLY A 369 -42.53 27.40 10.17
CA GLY A 369 -41.72 28.26 11.03
C GLY A 369 -40.26 28.28 10.59
N TYR A 370 -39.48 29.19 11.18
CA TYR A 370 -38.03 29.25 10.99
C TYR A 370 -37.34 29.20 12.36
N ALA A 371 -36.29 28.39 12.47
CA ALA A 371 -35.49 28.26 13.69
C ALA A 371 -34.01 28.41 13.37
N ILE A 372 -33.25 28.96 14.32
CA ILE A 372 -31.78 28.94 14.24
C ILE A 372 -31.32 27.52 14.54
N GLU A 373 -30.54 26.94 13.64
CA GLU A 373 -29.91 25.64 13.82
C GLU A 373 -28.39 25.77 13.81
N ASP A 374 -27.73 25.09 14.74
CA ASP A 374 -26.28 25.05 14.80
C ASP A 374 -25.70 24.36 13.55
N GLY A 375 -24.68 24.97 12.97
CA GLY A 375 -23.85 24.43 11.89
C GLY A 375 -22.85 23.38 12.40
N ILE A 376 -22.11 22.77 11.47
CA ILE A 376 -21.24 21.62 11.80
C ILE A 376 -20.18 21.94 12.85
N LEU A 377 -19.56 23.12 12.81
CA LEU A 377 -18.51 23.50 13.76
C LEU A 377 -19.07 23.70 15.17
N LYS A 378 -20.21 24.39 15.28
CA LYS A 378 -20.84 24.69 16.57
C LYS A 378 -21.41 23.43 17.22
N LYS A 379 -22.05 22.55 16.44
CA LYS A 379 -22.48 21.21 16.88
C LYS A 379 -21.31 20.41 17.45
N ASN A 380 -20.18 20.36 16.72
CA ASN A 380 -18.98 19.65 17.18
C ASN A 380 -18.38 20.28 18.44
N GLY A 381 -18.33 21.62 18.52
CA GLY A 381 -17.86 22.34 19.71
C GLY A 381 -18.68 21.99 20.96
N HIS A 382 -20.01 21.97 20.84
CA HIS A 382 -20.90 21.57 21.94
C HIS A 382 -20.70 20.09 22.34
N CYS A 383 -20.57 19.18 21.38
CA CYS A 383 -20.30 17.76 21.64
C CYS A 383 -18.96 17.53 22.35
N CYS A 384 -17.90 18.22 21.91
CA CYS A 384 -16.57 18.15 22.54
C CYS A 384 -16.58 18.71 23.96
N PHE A 385 -17.26 19.84 24.19
CA PHE A 385 -17.36 20.45 25.51
C PHE A 385 -18.11 19.55 26.50
N ARG A 386 -19.26 18.98 26.11
CA ARG A 386 -20.01 18.04 26.96
C ARG A 386 -19.18 16.80 27.31
N SER A 387 -18.48 16.23 26.32
CA SER A 387 -17.63 15.05 26.52
C SER A 387 -16.41 15.32 27.41
N ALA A 388 -15.96 16.57 27.53
CA ALA A 388 -14.85 16.97 28.40
C ALA A 388 -15.28 17.25 29.85
N VAL A 389 -16.55 17.60 30.08
CA VAL A 389 -17.13 17.84 31.41
C VAL A 389 -17.55 16.53 32.10
N GLU A 390 -17.77 15.46 31.33
CA GLU A 390 -18.15 14.12 31.82
C GLU A 390 -16.95 13.19 32.09
N ARG A 391 -15.71 13.67 31.89
CA ARG A 391 -14.45 12.99 32.26
C ARG A 391 -13.83 13.66 33.47
#